data_AF-K2G6F6-F1
#
_entry.id   AF-K2G6F6-F1
#
_cell.length_a   1.000
_cell.length_b   1.000
_cell.length_c   1.000
_cell.angle_alpha   90.00
_cell.angle_beta   90.00
_cell.angle_gamma   90.00
#
_symmetry.space_group_name_H-M   'P 1'
#
loop_
_entity.id
_entity.type
_entity.pdbx_description
1 polymer ?
#
loop_
_entity_poly.entity_id
_entity_poly.type
_entity_poly.pdbx_seq_one_letter_code
_entity_poly.pdbx_strand_id
1 'polypeptide(L)'
;MTKDNLDYAVGNARSAEQAEEMRKAAEKETCIFCQINFEKNKPLNKKGEFDPEGKGWPLLWVWENPFPQEHQFHHIVIIPRRHIRNEEFFLLTEEEWIQILDAWKWACQFYNILGGGFLVRFGERKYNAGTVGHLHFQIQAPDGTGNVKATLFKDKSPAEEARRANRAAYHQNKVTGYIYMNSNGLFLGKNLRWEKCIGVHHAFVHAESANKHIWTALMEWHEDNHVLSVWYATWIKDEEIKLTREGGLDPALIRS
;
A
#
# COMPACT_ATOMS: atom_id res chain seq x y z
N MET A 1 -15.14 21.49 -15.54
CA MET A 1 -14.07 20.47 -15.42
C MET A 1 -14.28 19.75 -14.10
N THR A 2 -14.88 18.56 -14.12
CA THR A 2 -15.05 17.69 -12.95
C THR A 2 -13.74 16.91 -12.75
N LYS A 3 -12.77 17.52 -12.04
CA LYS A 3 -11.58 16.79 -11.58
C LYS A 3 -11.93 16.18 -10.24
N ASP A 4 -11.81 14.86 -10.15
CA ASP A 4 -11.84 14.04 -8.94
C ASP A 4 -11.19 14.75 -7.74
N ASN A 5 -11.98 15.36 -6.86
CA ASN A 5 -11.46 16.20 -5.78
C ASN A 5 -10.93 15.41 -4.57
N LEU A 6 -10.92 14.09 -4.64
CA LEU A 6 -10.64 13.24 -3.47
C LEU A 6 -9.50 12.26 -3.66
N ASP A 7 -9.27 11.91 -4.93
CA ASP A 7 -7.99 11.45 -5.40
C ASP A 7 -7.41 10.36 -4.48
N TYR A 8 -8.05 9.18 -4.49
CA TYR A 8 -7.58 7.99 -3.77
C TYR A 8 -6.76 7.09 -4.69
N ALA A 9 -5.57 6.69 -4.26
CA ALA A 9 -4.74 5.71 -4.96
C ALA A 9 -4.93 4.36 -4.26
N VAL A 10 -6.06 3.68 -4.51
CA VAL A 10 -6.43 2.43 -3.81
C VAL A 10 -5.36 1.35 -3.95
N GLY A 11 -4.69 1.24 -5.10
CA GLY A 11 -3.55 0.33 -5.29
C GLY A 11 -2.34 0.63 -4.40
N ASN A 12 -2.30 1.80 -3.77
CA ASN A 12 -1.29 2.16 -2.79
C ASN A 12 -1.66 1.76 -1.35
N ALA A 13 -2.90 1.32 -1.08
CA ALA A 13 -3.34 0.92 0.26
C ALA A 13 -2.46 -0.20 0.85
N ARG A 14 -2.39 -0.24 2.19
CA ARG A 14 -1.55 -1.17 2.96
C ARG A 14 -2.28 -2.45 3.34
N SER A 15 -3.58 -2.34 3.59
CA SER A 15 -4.44 -3.46 3.95
C SER A 15 -5.69 -3.46 3.08
N ALA A 16 -6.34 -4.63 3.01
CA ALA A 16 -7.64 -4.75 2.35
C ALA A 16 -8.70 -3.84 3.00
N GLU A 17 -8.66 -3.69 4.33
CA GLU A 17 -9.55 -2.79 5.06
C GLU A 17 -9.34 -1.32 4.66
N GLN A 18 -8.08 -0.86 4.60
CA GLN A 18 -7.77 0.50 4.15
C GLN A 18 -8.21 0.71 2.70
N ALA A 19 -7.98 -0.27 1.83
CA ALA A 19 -8.40 -0.20 0.43
C ALA A 19 -9.92 -0.06 0.31
N GLU A 20 -10.66 -0.82 1.12
CA GLU A 20 -12.12 -0.80 1.12
C GLU A 20 -12.69 0.51 1.66
N GLU A 21 -12.12 1.03 2.74
CA GLU A 21 -12.47 2.36 3.26
C GLU A 21 -12.24 3.45 2.21
N MET A 22 -11.11 3.40 1.49
CA MET A 22 -10.82 4.35 0.42
C MET A 22 -11.81 4.23 -0.75
N ARG A 23 -12.22 3.01 -1.14
CA ARG A 23 -13.24 2.81 -2.20
C ARG A 23 -14.58 3.39 -1.79
N LYS A 24 -15.07 3.05 -0.59
CA LYS A 24 -16.34 3.59 -0.05
C LYS A 24 -16.32 5.10 0.05
N ALA A 25 -15.20 5.69 0.45
CA ALA A 25 -15.06 7.14 0.52
C ALA A 25 -15.06 7.79 -0.88
N ALA A 26 -14.39 7.16 -1.85
CA ALA A 26 -14.41 7.61 -3.25
C ALA A 26 -15.81 7.56 -3.86
N GLU A 27 -16.54 6.46 -3.66
CA GLU A 27 -17.93 6.29 -4.14
C GLU A 27 -18.89 7.34 -3.57
N LYS A 28 -18.66 7.76 -2.31
CA LYS A 28 -19.46 8.79 -1.64
C LYS A 28 -19.03 10.21 -1.96
N GLU A 29 -17.97 10.37 -2.74
CA GLU A 29 -17.31 11.65 -2.95
C GLU A 29 -16.97 12.36 -1.62
N THR A 30 -16.36 11.61 -0.68
CA THR A 30 -15.91 12.12 0.62
C THR A 30 -14.41 11.93 0.87
N CYS A 31 -13.81 12.88 1.60
CA CYS A 31 -12.42 12.76 2.07
C CYS A 31 -12.39 12.18 3.49
N ILE A 32 -11.73 11.04 3.70
CA ILE A 32 -11.62 10.38 5.02
C ILE A 32 -10.90 11.22 6.09
N PHE A 33 -10.13 12.22 5.65
CA PHE A 33 -9.45 13.17 6.55
C PHE A 33 -10.25 14.45 6.81
N CYS A 34 -11.20 14.80 5.94
CA CYS A 34 -12.12 15.92 6.21
C CYS A 34 -13.33 15.44 7.01
N GLN A 35 -13.83 14.24 6.72
CA GLN A 35 -14.94 13.59 7.42
C GLN A 35 -14.38 12.49 8.31
N ILE A 36 -13.73 12.89 9.39
CA ILE A 36 -13.03 11.97 10.28
C ILE A 36 -14.02 11.04 10.95
N ASN A 37 -13.77 9.74 10.85
CA ASN A 37 -14.40 8.77 11.73
C ASN A 37 -13.68 8.75 13.09
N PHE A 38 -14.31 9.33 14.12
CA PHE A 38 -13.74 9.43 15.46
C PHE A 38 -13.65 8.12 16.25
N GLU A 39 -14.38 7.08 15.85
CA GLU A 39 -14.23 5.74 16.45
C GLU A 39 -12.86 5.15 16.12
N LYS A 40 -12.36 5.45 14.92
CA LYS A 40 -11.12 4.90 14.36
C LYS A 40 -9.94 5.85 14.50
N ASN A 41 -10.13 7.11 14.16
CA ASN A 41 -9.12 8.15 14.24
C ASN A 41 -9.47 9.02 15.43
N LYS A 42 -8.66 9.01 16.49
CA LYS A 42 -8.93 9.78 17.70
C LYS A 42 -8.04 11.02 17.74
N PRO A 43 -8.48 12.20 17.25
CA PRO A 43 -7.73 13.43 17.40
C PRO A 43 -7.33 13.66 18.85
N LEU A 44 -6.12 14.17 19.04
CA LEU A 44 -5.54 14.43 20.34
C LEU A 44 -5.38 15.94 20.55
N ASN A 45 -5.49 16.40 21.79
CA ASN A 45 -5.04 17.72 22.20
C ASN A 45 -3.56 17.68 22.66
N LYS A 46 -3.04 18.83 23.10
CA LYS A 46 -1.68 18.98 23.64
C LYS A 46 -1.42 18.23 24.96
N LYS A 47 -2.44 17.62 25.56
CA LYS A 47 -2.31 16.73 26.73
C LYS A 47 -2.38 15.26 26.34
N GLY A 48 -2.56 14.94 25.06
CA GLY A 48 -2.77 13.57 24.57
C GLY A 48 -4.15 13.01 24.87
N GLU A 49 -5.13 13.87 25.16
CA GLU A 49 -6.51 13.48 25.41
C GLU A 49 -7.33 13.61 24.12
N PHE A 50 -8.40 12.82 23.99
CA PHE A 50 -9.30 12.89 22.84
C PHE A 50 -9.92 14.28 22.68
N ASP A 51 -9.80 14.86 21.48
CA ASP A 51 -10.17 16.24 21.18
C ASP A 51 -10.98 16.34 19.87
N PRO A 52 -12.29 16.00 19.90
CA PRO A 52 -13.13 16.01 18.71
C PRO A 52 -13.39 17.43 18.16
N GLU A 53 -13.09 18.47 18.94
CA GLU A 53 -13.29 19.87 18.54
C GLU A 53 -12.04 20.49 17.89
N GLY A 54 -10.87 19.87 18.07
CA GLY A 54 -9.59 20.34 17.55
C GLY A 54 -9.11 21.59 18.26
N LYS A 55 -9.35 21.69 19.58
CA LYS A 55 -8.92 22.81 20.42
C LYS A 55 -7.40 22.85 20.63
N GLY A 56 -6.73 21.70 20.58
CA GLY A 56 -5.27 21.59 20.73
C GLY A 56 -4.51 22.25 19.58
N TRP A 57 -4.96 22.04 18.35
CA TRP A 57 -4.44 22.67 17.14
C TRP A 57 -5.60 23.14 16.26
N PRO A 58 -5.97 24.43 16.30
CA PRO A 58 -7.16 24.93 15.61
C PRO A 58 -7.18 24.67 14.11
N LEU A 59 -6.01 24.51 13.47
CA LEU A 59 -5.88 24.32 12.03
C LEU A 59 -5.52 22.88 11.63
N LEU A 60 -5.26 21.99 12.60
CA LEU A 60 -4.78 20.63 12.34
C LEU A 60 -5.61 19.59 13.08
N TRP A 61 -5.53 18.37 12.57
CA TRP A 61 -5.82 17.16 13.31
C TRP A 61 -4.54 16.39 13.56
N VAL A 62 -4.40 15.81 14.75
CA VAL A 62 -3.23 15.02 15.15
C VAL A 62 -3.71 13.75 15.84
N TRP A 63 -3.28 12.57 15.38
CA TRP A 63 -3.66 11.30 16.00
C TRP A 63 -2.67 10.16 15.70
N GLU A 64 -2.76 9.05 16.44
CA GLU A 64 -2.04 7.80 16.16
C GLU A 64 -2.68 7.04 14.99
N ASN A 65 -1.92 6.80 13.92
CA ASN A 65 -2.38 6.12 12.71
C ASN A 65 -2.97 4.73 13.08
N PRO A 66 -4.24 4.45 12.77
CA PRO A 66 -4.87 3.16 13.09
C PRO A 66 -4.28 1.99 12.31
N PHE A 67 -3.43 2.29 11.33
CA PHE A 67 -2.66 1.32 10.58
C PHE A 67 -1.19 1.74 10.67
N PRO A 68 -0.44 1.46 11.74
CA PRO A 68 1.00 1.73 11.77
C PRO A 68 1.73 0.84 10.76
N GLN A 69 2.96 1.19 10.36
CA GLN A 69 3.80 0.21 9.67
C GLN A 69 4.43 -0.75 10.68
N GLU A 70 4.94 -1.88 10.19
CA GLU A 70 5.72 -2.82 11.01
C GLU A 70 6.93 -2.14 11.65
N HIS A 71 7.32 -2.62 12.84
CA HIS A 71 8.47 -2.14 13.62
C HIS A 71 8.39 -0.68 14.08
N GLN A 72 7.17 -0.15 14.25
CA GLN A 72 6.92 1.20 14.75
C GLN A 72 6.11 1.13 16.05
N PHE A 73 6.59 1.77 17.11
CA PHE A 73 5.81 1.91 18.34
C PHE A 73 4.83 3.08 18.25
N HIS A 74 5.21 4.17 17.57
CA HIS A 74 4.29 5.24 17.22
C HIS A 74 4.38 5.60 15.74
N HIS A 75 3.20 5.73 15.14
CA HIS A 75 3.01 6.31 13.81
C HIS A 75 1.99 7.43 13.94
N ILE A 76 2.44 8.67 14.09
CA ILE A 76 1.55 9.82 14.26
C ILE A 76 1.24 10.42 12.90
N VAL A 77 0.00 10.86 12.68
CA VAL A 77 -0.39 11.67 11.52
C VAL A 77 -0.77 13.07 11.97
N ILE A 78 -0.33 14.06 11.20
CA ILE A 78 -0.67 15.48 11.37
C ILE A 78 -1.28 15.96 10.06
N ILE A 79 -2.51 16.46 10.09
CA ILE A 79 -3.33 16.69 8.90
C ILE A 79 -3.97 18.08 8.99
N PRO A 80 -3.81 18.95 7.98
CA PRO A 80 -4.57 20.21 7.91
C PRO A 80 -6.09 19.96 7.97
N ARG A 81 -6.83 20.78 8.71
CA ARG A 81 -8.30 20.63 8.78
C ARG A 81 -8.97 20.98 7.46
N ARG A 82 -8.47 22.02 6.80
CA ARG A 82 -8.92 22.36 5.45
C ARG A 82 -8.34 21.35 4.47
N HIS A 83 -9.10 21.00 3.44
CA HIS A 83 -8.63 20.09 2.41
C HIS A 83 -7.53 20.75 1.58
N ILE A 84 -6.28 20.33 1.76
CA ILE A 84 -5.15 20.71 0.91
C ILE A 84 -4.72 19.49 0.13
N ARG A 85 -4.66 19.59 -1.19
CA ARG A 85 -4.17 18.49 -2.00
C ARG A 85 -2.66 18.33 -1.84
N ASN A 86 -2.16 17.10 -2.03
CA ASN A 86 -0.71 16.85 -2.01
C ASN A 86 0.06 17.72 -3.03
N GLU A 87 -0.53 17.99 -4.20
CA GLU A 87 0.07 18.86 -5.23
C GLU A 87 0.13 20.33 -4.82
N GLU A 88 -0.69 20.74 -3.86
CA GLU A 88 -0.90 22.12 -3.41
C GLU A 88 -0.23 22.38 -2.05
N PHE A 89 0.74 21.56 -1.64
CA PHE A 89 1.39 21.66 -0.33
C PHE A 89 2.00 23.04 -0.05
N PHE A 90 2.42 23.76 -1.10
CA PHE A 90 2.96 25.11 -1.02
C PHE A 90 1.91 26.18 -0.66
N LEU A 91 0.61 25.83 -0.64
CA LEU A 91 -0.47 26.72 -0.19
C LEU A 91 -0.65 26.72 1.32
N LEU A 92 0.10 25.91 2.09
CA LEU A 92 0.09 25.96 3.55
C LEU A 92 0.42 27.37 4.03
N THR A 93 -0.37 27.90 4.97
CA THR A 93 -0.10 29.21 5.58
C THR A 93 1.06 29.12 6.58
N GLU A 94 1.63 30.26 6.95
CA GLU A 94 2.68 30.32 7.96
C GLU A 94 2.17 29.77 9.31
N GLU A 95 0.91 30.06 9.67
CA GLU A 95 0.28 29.55 10.89
C GLU A 95 0.11 28.02 10.86
N GLU A 96 -0.24 27.44 9.70
CA GLU A 96 -0.31 25.99 9.55
C GLU A 96 1.07 25.35 9.72
N TRP A 97 2.11 25.92 9.11
CA TRP A 97 3.49 25.45 9.30
C TRP A 97 3.95 25.53 10.76
N ILE A 98 3.63 26.61 11.45
CA ILE A 98 3.95 26.77 12.88
C ILE A 98 3.23 25.71 13.71
N GLN A 99 1.94 25.46 13.46
CA GLN A 99 1.19 24.41 14.16
C GLN A 99 1.71 23.01 13.84
N ILE A 100 2.16 22.74 12.60
CA ILE A 100 2.75 21.45 12.22
C ILE A 100 4.04 21.21 13.00
N LEU A 101 4.90 22.23 13.11
CA LEU A 101 6.15 22.15 13.89
C LEU A 101 5.87 22.00 15.39
N ASP A 102 4.85 22.69 15.91
CA ASP A 102 4.41 22.58 17.30
C ASP A 102 3.86 21.18 17.61
N ALA A 103 3.00 20.63 16.74
CA ALA A 103 2.49 19.26 16.85
C ALA A 103 3.60 18.21 16.78
N TRP A 104 4.60 18.41 15.91
CA TRP A 104 5.76 17.52 15.83
C TRP A 104 6.60 17.53 17.12
N LYS A 105 6.93 18.71 17.65
CA LYS A 105 7.66 18.85 18.92
C LYS A 105 6.88 18.22 20.08
N TRP A 106 5.58 18.49 20.14
CA TRP A 106 4.69 17.91 21.13
C TRP A 106 4.72 16.38 21.06
N ALA A 107 4.55 15.80 19.87
CA ALA A 107 4.54 14.35 19.71
C ALA A 107 5.89 13.73 20.16
N CYS A 108 7.01 14.36 19.80
CA CYS A 108 8.32 13.90 20.26
C CYS A 108 8.46 13.91 21.78
N GLN A 109 7.96 14.96 22.45
CA GLN A 109 8.04 15.09 23.91
C GLN A 109 7.06 14.16 24.63
N PHE A 110 5.80 14.16 24.21
CA PHE A 110 4.71 13.41 24.83
C PHE A 110 4.93 11.90 24.76
N TYR A 111 5.36 11.41 23.59
CA TYR A 111 5.62 9.99 23.36
C TYR A 111 7.07 9.57 23.64
N ASN A 112 7.91 10.49 24.14
CA ASN A 112 9.34 10.25 24.37
C ASN A 112 10.06 9.65 23.14
N ILE A 113 9.79 10.20 21.95
CA ILE A 113 10.40 9.73 20.70
C ILE A 113 11.85 10.20 20.67
N LEU A 114 12.77 9.29 20.92
CA LEU A 114 14.22 9.56 20.94
C LEU A 114 14.85 9.67 19.55
N GLY A 115 14.20 9.10 18.53
CA GLY A 115 14.65 9.14 17.14
C GLY A 115 13.55 8.62 16.20
N GLY A 116 13.55 9.07 14.95
CA GLY A 116 12.53 8.69 13.98
C GLY A 116 12.59 9.52 12.69
N GLY A 117 11.57 9.37 11.87
CA GLY A 117 11.39 10.15 10.64
C GLY A 117 10.20 11.10 10.75
N PHE A 118 10.37 12.34 10.29
CA PHE A 118 9.28 13.25 10.01
C PHE A 118 9.13 13.40 8.50
N LEU A 119 7.99 12.96 7.97
CA LEU A 119 7.81 12.74 6.54
C LEU A 119 6.54 13.39 6.02
N VAL A 120 6.64 13.91 4.81
CA VAL A 120 5.49 14.31 3.99
C VAL A 120 5.72 13.80 2.58
N ARG A 121 4.64 13.37 1.95
CA ARG A 121 4.65 13.06 0.51
C ARG A 121 3.81 14.11 -0.17
N PHE A 122 4.43 14.85 -1.07
CA PHE A 122 3.82 15.97 -1.78
C PHE A 122 3.94 15.77 -3.29
N GLY A 123 3.26 16.63 -4.04
CA GLY A 123 3.18 16.53 -5.50
C GLY A 123 2.22 15.44 -5.96
N GLU A 124 2.21 15.21 -7.28
CA GLU A 124 1.30 14.24 -7.89
C GLU A 124 1.59 12.82 -7.41
N ARG A 125 0.55 12.10 -6.98
CA ARG A 125 0.66 10.73 -6.44
C ARG A 125 1.20 9.70 -7.43
N LYS A 126 1.27 10.00 -8.73
CA LYS A 126 1.97 9.14 -9.70
C LYS A 126 3.50 9.15 -9.53
N TYR A 127 4.04 10.15 -8.81
CA TYR A 127 5.46 10.31 -8.50
C TYR A 127 5.78 10.02 -7.03
N ASN A 128 4.80 9.58 -6.23
CA ASN A 128 5.01 9.21 -4.84
C ASN A 128 4.13 8.01 -4.45
N ALA A 129 4.26 7.52 -3.22
CA ALA A 129 3.51 6.37 -2.72
C ALA A 129 2.23 6.75 -1.96
N GLY A 130 1.77 8.01 -2.09
CA GLY A 130 0.59 8.55 -1.42
C GLY A 130 -0.68 7.77 -1.71
N THR A 131 -1.52 7.55 -0.69
CA THR A 131 -2.81 6.85 -0.80
C THR A 131 -3.98 7.81 -0.84
N VAL A 132 -3.98 8.82 0.04
CA VAL A 132 -5.04 9.82 0.19
C VAL A 132 -4.58 11.12 -0.46
N GLY A 133 -5.46 11.77 -1.22
CA GLY A 133 -5.18 13.03 -1.93
C GLY A 133 -4.98 14.25 -1.00
N HIS A 134 -5.47 14.15 0.24
CA HIS A 134 -5.31 15.17 1.28
C HIS A 134 -3.91 15.07 1.90
N LEU A 135 -3.18 16.18 1.84
CA LEU A 135 -1.88 16.41 2.47
C LEU A 135 -1.89 15.98 3.94
N HIS A 136 -0.86 15.22 4.32
CA HIS A 136 -0.68 14.76 5.68
C HIS A 136 0.80 14.51 5.95
N PHE A 137 1.22 14.87 7.14
CA PHE A 137 2.54 14.65 7.67
C PHE A 137 2.53 13.42 8.57
N GLN A 138 3.65 12.73 8.65
CA GLN A 138 3.79 11.50 9.39
C GLN A 138 5.03 11.58 10.28
N ILE A 139 4.89 11.14 11.52
CA ILE A 139 6.02 10.85 12.40
C ILE A 139 6.08 9.35 12.54
N GLN A 140 7.24 8.76 12.25
CA GLN A 140 7.48 7.33 12.35
C GLN A 140 8.59 7.08 13.36
N ALA A 141 8.26 6.44 14.47
CA ALA A 141 9.18 6.15 15.55
C ALA A 141 9.45 4.63 15.60
N PRO A 142 10.69 4.17 15.39
CA PRO A 142 11.04 2.75 15.36
C PRO A 142 10.99 2.14 16.76
N ASP A 143 10.51 0.90 16.87
CA ASP A 143 10.50 0.14 18.13
C ASP A 143 11.80 -0.64 18.39
N GLY A 144 12.75 -0.60 17.46
CA GLY A 144 14.04 -1.29 17.55
C GLY A 144 13.98 -2.79 17.25
N THR A 145 12.82 -3.34 16.89
CA THR A 145 12.63 -4.78 16.61
C THR A 145 12.91 -5.16 15.16
N GLY A 146 13.09 -4.17 14.27
CA GLY A 146 13.34 -4.41 12.86
C GLY A 146 13.48 -3.14 12.01
N ASN A 147 13.45 -3.31 10.70
CA ASN A 147 13.65 -2.23 9.74
C ASN A 147 12.36 -1.43 9.51
N VAL A 148 12.40 -0.14 9.82
CA VAL A 148 11.33 0.81 9.44
C VAL A 148 11.57 1.37 8.04
N LYS A 149 10.50 1.47 7.23
CA LYS A 149 10.59 1.89 5.82
C LYS A 149 9.75 3.13 5.50
N ALA A 150 10.42 4.25 5.30
CA ALA A 150 9.84 5.43 4.69
C ALA A 150 9.60 5.23 3.19
N THR A 151 8.38 4.87 2.79
CA THR A 151 8.06 4.67 1.36
C THR A 151 7.70 6.00 0.69
N LEU A 152 8.67 6.61 0.01
CA LEU A 152 8.46 7.80 -0.81
C LEU A 152 7.87 7.46 -2.18
N PHE A 153 8.34 6.38 -2.80
CA PHE A 153 7.87 5.86 -4.08
C PHE A 153 7.75 4.32 -4.01
N LYS A 154 6.77 3.74 -4.70
CA LYS A 154 6.65 2.28 -4.80
C LYS A 154 7.39 1.83 -6.05
N ASP A 155 8.26 0.83 -5.92
CA ASP A 155 8.91 0.21 -7.07
C ASP A 155 7.85 -0.24 -8.09
N LYS A 156 7.98 0.28 -9.32
CA LYS A 156 7.11 0.04 -10.47
C LYS A 156 7.69 -0.98 -11.44
N SER A 157 8.80 -1.64 -11.07
CA SER A 157 9.34 -2.75 -11.83
C SER A 157 8.24 -3.79 -12.11
N PRO A 158 8.25 -4.44 -13.28
CA PRO A 158 7.27 -5.45 -13.59
C PRO A 158 7.22 -6.57 -12.54
N ALA A 159 8.38 -6.94 -11.98
CA ALA A 159 8.45 -7.92 -10.90
C ALA A 159 7.65 -7.48 -9.66
N GLU A 160 7.77 -6.21 -9.23
CA GLU A 160 7.04 -5.74 -8.05
C GLU A 160 5.55 -5.50 -8.33
N GLU A 161 5.18 -5.07 -9.54
CA GLU A 161 3.77 -4.99 -9.95
C GLU A 161 3.11 -6.37 -9.97
N ALA A 162 3.81 -7.40 -10.47
CA ALA A 162 3.35 -8.79 -10.39
C ALA A 162 3.15 -9.25 -8.95
N ARG A 163 4.10 -8.96 -8.05
CA ARG A 163 3.95 -9.29 -6.62
C ARG A 163 2.77 -8.55 -5.98
N ARG A 164 2.53 -7.28 -6.33
CA ARG A 164 1.37 -6.51 -5.84
C ARG A 164 0.04 -7.10 -6.32
N ALA A 165 -0.06 -7.43 -7.59
CA ALA A 165 -1.25 -8.07 -8.16
C ALA A 165 -1.56 -9.39 -7.46
N ASN A 166 -0.53 -10.21 -7.21
CA ASN A 166 -0.66 -11.43 -6.42
C ASN A 166 -1.17 -11.14 -4.99
N ARG A 167 -0.50 -10.28 -4.22
CA ARG A 167 -0.95 -9.94 -2.85
C ARG A 167 -2.40 -9.48 -2.81
N ALA A 168 -2.81 -8.62 -3.74
CA ALA A 168 -4.19 -8.13 -3.83
C ALA A 168 -5.21 -9.26 -4.03
N ALA A 169 -4.89 -10.26 -4.86
CA ALA A 169 -5.75 -11.41 -5.09
C ALA A 169 -5.78 -12.36 -3.86
N TYR A 170 -4.64 -12.63 -3.24
CA TYR A 170 -4.55 -13.53 -2.08
C TYR A 170 -5.33 -13.00 -0.86
N HIS A 171 -5.53 -11.69 -0.74
CA HIS A 171 -6.41 -11.11 0.28
C HIS A 171 -7.88 -11.53 0.15
N GLN A 172 -8.30 -12.04 -1.02
CA GLN A 172 -9.67 -12.49 -1.26
C GLN A 172 -9.90 -13.96 -0.83
N ASN A 173 -8.88 -14.62 -0.24
CA ASN A 173 -8.89 -16.04 0.13
C ASN A 173 -9.18 -17.02 -1.02
N LYS A 174 -9.20 -16.52 -2.27
CA LYS A 174 -9.37 -17.30 -3.49
C LYS A 174 -8.60 -16.60 -4.60
N VAL A 175 -7.78 -17.36 -5.32
CA VAL A 175 -6.99 -16.86 -6.44
C VAL A 175 -7.16 -17.79 -7.62
N THR A 176 -7.54 -17.23 -8.75
CA THR A 176 -7.52 -17.92 -10.03
C THR A 176 -6.43 -17.30 -10.90
N GLY A 177 -5.66 -18.14 -11.56
CA GLY A 177 -4.62 -17.69 -12.48
C GLY A 177 -3.69 -18.82 -12.88
N TYR A 178 -2.39 -18.57 -12.85
CA TYR A 178 -1.40 -19.35 -13.59
C TYR A 178 -0.26 -19.86 -12.70
N ILE A 179 0.17 -21.10 -12.96
CA ILE A 179 1.41 -21.67 -12.44
C ILE A 179 2.39 -21.74 -13.60
N TYR A 180 3.59 -21.21 -13.43
CA TYR A 180 4.63 -21.22 -14.46
C TYR A 180 5.70 -22.26 -14.10
N MET A 181 6.16 -23.01 -15.10
CA MET A 181 7.32 -23.89 -14.99
C MET A 181 8.28 -23.65 -16.14
N ASN A 182 9.58 -23.70 -15.85
CA ASN A 182 10.64 -23.55 -16.85
C ASN A 182 11.10 -24.90 -17.43
N SER A 183 12.02 -24.84 -18.39
CA SER A 183 12.60 -26.03 -19.05
C SER A 183 13.32 -27.00 -18.11
N ASN A 184 13.76 -26.53 -16.94
CA ASN A 184 14.44 -27.31 -15.92
C ASN A 184 13.47 -27.96 -14.90
N GLY A 185 12.16 -27.86 -15.12
CA GLY A 185 11.15 -28.38 -14.20
C GLY A 185 11.02 -27.58 -12.89
N LEU A 186 11.54 -26.35 -12.86
CA LEU A 186 11.40 -25.45 -11.70
C LEU A 186 10.15 -24.59 -11.86
N PHE A 187 9.48 -24.32 -10.73
CA PHE A 187 8.26 -23.53 -10.67
C PHE A 187 8.58 -22.09 -10.29
N LEU A 188 7.83 -21.14 -10.85
CA LEU A 188 7.96 -19.74 -10.43
C LEU A 188 7.29 -19.56 -9.06
N GLY A 189 8.10 -19.23 -8.06
CA GLY A 189 7.64 -19.00 -6.70
C GLY A 189 7.04 -17.61 -6.46
N LYS A 190 6.49 -17.39 -5.27
CA LYS A 190 5.86 -16.12 -4.86
C LYS A 190 6.76 -14.88 -4.98
N ASN A 191 8.07 -15.08 -4.87
CA ASN A 191 9.06 -14.02 -4.97
C ASN A 191 9.50 -13.74 -6.42
N LEU A 192 8.92 -14.47 -7.37
CA LEU A 192 9.33 -14.53 -8.77
C LEU A 192 10.77 -15.06 -8.91
N ARG A 193 11.02 -16.19 -8.26
CA ARG A 193 12.26 -16.96 -8.37
C ARG A 193 11.92 -18.40 -8.76
N TRP A 194 12.78 -19.01 -9.56
CA TRP A 194 12.63 -20.42 -9.93
C TRP A 194 12.98 -21.31 -8.75
N GLU A 195 12.04 -22.14 -8.34
CA GLU A 195 12.11 -22.93 -7.11
C GLU A 195 11.75 -24.39 -7.41
N LYS A 196 12.37 -25.33 -6.68
CA LYS A 196 11.96 -26.74 -6.71
C LYS A 196 10.65 -26.88 -5.95
N CYS A 197 9.70 -27.61 -6.51
CA CYS A 197 8.42 -27.88 -5.89
C CYS A 197 8.15 -29.39 -5.84
N ILE A 198 7.49 -29.87 -4.78
CA ILE A 198 7.09 -31.27 -4.61
C ILE A 198 5.79 -31.53 -5.40
N GLY A 199 5.77 -31.14 -6.67
CA GLY A 199 4.63 -31.24 -7.57
C GLY A 199 3.76 -29.98 -7.65
N VAL A 200 2.85 -30.00 -8.63
CA VAL A 200 2.05 -28.82 -9.03
C VAL A 200 1.10 -28.35 -7.93
N HIS A 201 0.59 -29.26 -7.08
CA HIS A 201 -0.32 -28.91 -5.97
C HIS A 201 0.33 -28.08 -4.86
N HIS A 202 1.66 -27.99 -4.84
CA HIS A 202 2.43 -27.17 -3.91
C HIS A 202 2.97 -25.88 -4.56
N ALA A 203 2.72 -25.67 -5.87
CA ALA A 203 3.23 -24.52 -6.59
C ALA A 203 2.46 -23.24 -6.25
N PHE A 204 3.05 -22.08 -6.53
CA PHE A 204 2.36 -20.81 -6.30
C PHE A 204 1.45 -20.46 -7.48
N VAL A 205 0.16 -20.25 -7.21
CA VAL A 205 -0.78 -19.75 -8.23
C VAL A 205 -0.64 -18.24 -8.32
N HIS A 206 -0.11 -17.73 -9.43
CA HIS A 206 -0.08 -16.31 -9.68
C HIS A 206 -1.44 -15.85 -10.20
N ALA A 207 -1.99 -14.80 -9.63
CA ALA A 207 -3.24 -14.19 -10.07
C ALA A 207 -3.18 -13.80 -11.55
N GLU A 208 -4.30 -13.92 -12.24
CA GLU A 208 -4.43 -13.52 -13.65
C GLU A 208 -3.99 -12.06 -13.89
N SER A 209 -4.33 -11.16 -12.97
CA SER A 209 -3.92 -9.75 -13.00
C SER A 209 -2.40 -9.53 -12.90
N ALA A 210 -1.64 -10.53 -12.45
CA ALA A 210 -0.18 -10.47 -12.39
C ALA A 210 0.49 -10.89 -13.71
N ASN A 211 -0.20 -11.59 -14.60
CA ASN A 211 0.40 -12.31 -15.73
C ASN A 211 1.22 -11.40 -16.66
N LYS A 212 0.64 -10.28 -17.10
CA LYS A 212 1.34 -9.30 -17.95
C LYS A 212 2.65 -8.82 -17.33
N HIS A 213 2.63 -8.55 -16.02
CA HIS A 213 3.79 -8.05 -15.28
C HIS A 213 4.85 -9.13 -15.08
N ILE A 214 4.44 -10.38 -14.81
CA ILE A 214 5.35 -11.53 -14.73
C ILE A 214 6.07 -11.71 -16.06
N TRP A 215 5.33 -11.68 -17.17
CA TRP A 215 5.92 -11.85 -18.49
C TRP A 215 6.96 -10.77 -18.81
N THR A 216 6.64 -9.50 -18.57
CA THR A 216 7.60 -8.42 -18.76
C THR A 216 8.83 -8.59 -17.86
N ALA A 217 8.65 -8.99 -16.59
CA ALA A 217 9.77 -9.23 -15.68
C ALA A 217 10.69 -10.35 -16.17
N LEU A 218 10.13 -11.46 -16.64
CA LEU A 218 10.89 -12.58 -17.17
C LEU A 218 11.67 -12.21 -18.43
N MET A 219 11.10 -11.37 -19.30
CA MET A 219 11.78 -10.85 -20.49
C MET A 219 12.96 -9.93 -20.15
N GLU A 220 12.82 -9.10 -19.12
CA GLU A 220 13.89 -8.20 -18.66
C GLU A 220 15.07 -8.95 -18.02
N TRP A 221 14.85 -10.13 -17.46
CA TRP A 221 15.90 -10.87 -16.75
C TRP A 221 16.87 -11.60 -17.66
N HIS A 222 16.55 -11.78 -18.95
CA HIS A 222 17.40 -12.48 -19.92
C HIS A 222 17.95 -13.84 -19.40
N GLU A 223 17.26 -14.50 -18.47
CA GLU A 223 17.68 -15.81 -17.98
C GLU A 223 17.29 -16.87 -18.99
N ASP A 224 18.21 -17.80 -19.31
CA ASP A 224 18.00 -18.98 -20.18
C ASP A 224 16.89 -19.95 -19.69
N ASN A 225 16.20 -19.60 -18.60
CA ASN A 225 15.08 -20.31 -18.01
C ASN A 225 13.75 -19.87 -18.63
N HIS A 226 13.59 -20.11 -19.94
CA HIS A 226 12.33 -19.86 -20.62
C HIS A 226 11.18 -20.64 -19.96
N VAL A 227 10.03 -19.98 -19.83
CA VAL A 227 8.77 -20.63 -19.43
C VAL A 227 8.48 -21.74 -20.45
N LEU A 228 8.42 -22.98 -19.98
CA LEU A 228 8.12 -24.15 -20.79
C LEU A 228 6.62 -24.47 -20.78
N SER A 229 5.98 -24.34 -19.62
CA SER A 229 4.56 -24.64 -19.46
C SER A 229 3.88 -23.67 -18.52
N VAL A 230 2.57 -23.49 -18.73
CA VAL A 230 1.70 -22.65 -17.91
C VAL A 230 0.42 -23.43 -17.64
N TRP A 231 0.06 -23.60 -16.36
CA TRP A 231 -1.19 -24.27 -15.97
C TRP A 231 -2.17 -23.27 -15.38
N TYR A 232 -3.43 -23.37 -15.80
CA TYR A 232 -4.50 -22.61 -15.18
C TYR A 232 -4.98 -23.33 -13.92
N ALA A 233 -5.03 -22.61 -12.81
CA ALA A 233 -5.27 -23.17 -11.49
C ALA A 233 -6.12 -22.23 -10.64
N THR A 234 -6.81 -22.82 -9.66
CA THR A 234 -7.48 -22.10 -8.59
C THR A 234 -6.93 -22.53 -7.25
N TRP A 235 -6.45 -21.55 -6.49
CA TRP A 235 -6.11 -21.69 -5.08
C TRP A 235 -7.25 -21.14 -4.23
N ILE A 236 -7.61 -21.87 -3.18
CA ILE A 236 -8.54 -21.43 -2.13
C ILE A 236 -7.79 -21.58 -0.81
N LYS A 237 -7.93 -20.59 0.08
CA LYS A 237 -7.24 -20.61 1.37
C LYS A 237 -7.59 -21.89 2.14
N ASP A 238 -6.56 -22.55 2.67
CA ASP A 238 -6.63 -23.80 3.44
C ASP A 238 -7.14 -25.02 2.64
N GLU A 239 -7.26 -24.91 1.30
CA GLU A 239 -7.56 -26.02 0.40
C GLU A 239 -6.36 -26.35 -0.51
N GLU A 240 -6.37 -27.54 -1.10
CA GLU A 240 -5.44 -27.92 -2.16
C GLU A 240 -5.72 -27.14 -3.46
N ILE A 241 -4.66 -26.92 -4.24
CA ILE A 241 -4.77 -26.27 -5.55
C ILE A 241 -5.51 -27.18 -6.52
N LYS A 242 -6.55 -26.63 -7.15
CA LYS A 242 -7.35 -27.30 -8.17
C LYS A 242 -6.87 -26.85 -9.55
N LEU A 243 -6.37 -27.81 -10.33
CA LEU A 243 -6.01 -27.58 -11.73
C LEU A 243 -7.29 -27.61 -12.58
N THR A 244 -7.49 -26.58 -13.39
CA THR A 244 -8.71 -26.41 -14.19
C THR A 244 -8.46 -26.62 -15.68
N ARG A 245 -7.24 -26.35 -16.17
CA ARG A 245 -6.85 -26.65 -17.56
C ARG A 245 -5.33 -26.74 -17.71
N GLU A 246 -4.86 -27.77 -18.41
CA GLU A 246 -3.51 -27.78 -18.98
C GLU A 246 -3.51 -26.92 -20.25
N GLY A 247 -2.87 -25.75 -20.17
CA GLY A 247 -2.63 -24.92 -21.34
C GLY A 247 -1.26 -25.26 -21.92
N GLY A 248 -1.21 -25.77 -23.15
CA GLY A 248 -0.02 -25.51 -23.97
C GLY A 248 0.18 -23.99 -24.03
N LEU A 249 1.44 -23.52 -24.07
CA LEU A 249 1.78 -22.11 -24.25
C LEU A 249 0.96 -21.55 -25.42
N ASP A 250 -0.08 -20.77 -25.14
CA ASP A 250 -0.66 -19.88 -26.12
C ASP A 250 -0.10 -18.48 -25.83
N PRO A 251 0.93 -18.04 -26.58
CA PRO A 251 1.50 -16.71 -26.41
C PRO A 251 0.47 -15.59 -26.60
N ALA A 252 -0.67 -15.85 -27.25
CA ALA A 252 -1.72 -14.86 -27.46
C ALA A 252 -2.53 -14.59 -26.18
N LEU A 253 -2.79 -15.61 -25.35
CA LEU A 253 -3.45 -15.47 -24.04
C LEU A 253 -2.54 -14.81 -22.97
N ILE A 254 -1.22 -14.80 -23.21
CA ILE A 254 -0.22 -14.29 -22.28
C ILE A 254 0.12 -12.81 -22.54
N ARG A 255 -0.15 -12.30 -23.74
CA ARG A 255 0.18 -10.93 -24.17
C ARG A 255 -0.98 -9.92 -24.05
N SER A 256 -2.23 -10.39 -23.93
CA SER A 256 -3.43 -9.56 -23.74
C SER A 256 -3.61 -9.13 -22.28
#